data_AF-A0A2R6RZ28-F1
#
_entry.id   AF-A0A2R6RZ28-F1
#
_cell.length_a   1.000
_cell.length_b   1.000
_cell.length_c   1.000
_cell.angle_alpha   90.00
_cell.angle_beta   90.00
_cell.angle_gamma   90.00
#
_symmetry.space_group_name_H-M   'P 1'
#
loop_
_entity.id
_entity.type
_entity.pdbx_description
1 polymer ?
#
loop_
_entity_poly.entity_id
_entity_poly.type
_entity_poly.pdbx_seq_one_letter_code
_entity_poly.pdbx_strand_id
1 'polypeptide(L)'
;MKASTLPWNPDEIPWGEAGAEYVVESTGFFTDKDKAAGHLKGGAKKVVISAPSNNARMFVVGVNEKGYKPDIDIVSNASCTTNCLAPLARLFMTNLALLRVS
;
A
#
# COMPACT_ATOMS: atom_id res chain seq x y z
N MET A 1 1.64 -7.70 18.73
CA MET A 1 0.23 -7.32 18.97
C MET A 1 -0.61 -7.81 17.79
N LYS A 2 -1.81 -8.35 18.00
CA LYS A 2 -2.66 -8.90 16.91
C LYS A 2 -3.68 -7.82 16.48
N ALA A 3 -4.04 -7.75 15.20
CA ALA A 3 -5.03 -6.78 14.70
C ALA A 3 -6.37 -6.81 15.48
N SER A 4 -6.74 -7.95 16.05
CA SER A 4 -7.92 -8.16 16.90
C SER A 4 -7.85 -7.51 18.30
N THR A 5 -6.82 -6.71 18.60
CA THR A 5 -6.67 -6.00 19.89
C THR A 5 -6.70 -4.47 19.75
N LEU A 6 -6.87 -3.94 18.54
CA LEU A 6 -7.14 -2.51 18.38
C LEU A 6 -8.59 -2.21 18.81
N PRO A 7 -8.83 -1.09 19.51
CA PRO A 7 -10.16 -0.73 20.01
C PRO A 7 -11.16 -0.34 18.90
N TRP A 8 -10.74 -0.32 17.63
CA TRP A 8 -11.54 0.12 16.51
C TRP A 8 -11.26 -0.74 15.29
N ASN A 9 -12.33 -1.22 14.68
CA ASN A 9 -12.28 -2.02 13.47
C ASN A 9 -12.42 -1.07 12.24
N PRO A 10 -11.64 -1.26 11.16
CA PRO A 10 -11.58 -0.30 10.06
C PRO A 10 -12.91 -0.12 9.29
N ASP A 11 -13.82 -1.09 9.39
CA ASP A 11 -15.18 -1.07 8.85
C ASP A 11 -16.20 -0.30 9.70
N GLU A 12 -15.88 -0.01 10.96
CA GLU A 12 -16.72 0.79 11.86
C GLU A 12 -16.48 2.30 11.70
N ILE A 13 -15.44 2.69 10.96
CA ILE A 13 -15.08 4.10 10.76
C ILE A 13 -15.91 4.66 9.60
N PRO A 14 -16.74 5.70 9.82
CA PRO A 14 -17.65 6.23 8.81
C PRO A 14 -16.94 7.18 7.83
N TRP A 15 -15.99 6.66 7.05
CA TRP A 15 -15.25 7.40 6.02
C TRP A 15 -16.17 8.10 5.03
N GLY A 16 -17.28 7.46 4.66
CA GLY A 16 -18.27 8.03 3.75
C GLY A 16 -18.93 9.30 4.30
N GLU A 17 -19.24 9.34 5.60
CA GLU A 17 -19.82 10.53 6.25
C GLU A 17 -18.80 11.67 6.38
N ALA A 18 -17.53 11.31 6.59
CA ALA A 18 -16.43 12.27 6.62
C ALA A 18 -16.02 12.80 5.22
N GLY A 19 -16.58 12.24 4.13
CA GLY A 19 -16.19 12.57 2.76
C GLY A 19 -14.78 12.08 2.38
N ALA A 20 -14.23 11.11 3.11
CA ALA A 20 -12.89 10.59 2.88
C ALA A 20 -12.89 9.56 1.75
N GLU A 21 -12.48 9.97 0.55
CA GLU A 21 -12.41 9.08 -0.61
C GLU A 21 -11.17 8.18 -0.61
N TYR A 22 -10.04 8.68 -0.10
CA TYR A 22 -8.76 7.97 -0.03
C TYR A 22 -8.32 7.85 1.42
N VAL A 23 -8.03 6.62 1.85
CA VAL A 23 -7.53 6.34 3.20
C VAL A 23 -6.09 5.86 3.13
N VAL A 24 -5.23 6.41 3.98
CA VAL A 24 -3.85 5.94 4.14
C VAL A 24 -3.78 5.05 5.38
N GLU A 25 -3.70 3.75 5.16
CA GLU A 25 -3.61 2.76 6.23
C GLU A 25 -2.18 2.71 6.77
N SER A 26 -1.99 3.32 7.95
CA SER A 26 -0.68 3.53 8.58
C SER A 26 -0.60 3.00 10.01
N THR A 27 -1.54 2.15 10.42
CA THR A 27 -1.50 1.53 11.76
C THR A 27 -0.42 0.44 11.84
N GLY A 28 -0.05 -0.14 10.70
CA GLY A 28 0.85 -1.29 10.62
C GLY A 28 0.19 -2.64 10.96
N PHE A 29 -1.10 -2.66 11.27
CA PHE A 29 -1.85 -3.88 11.59
C PHE A 29 -2.65 -4.43 10.42
N PHE A 30 -3.21 -3.54 9.59
CA PHE A 30 -4.06 -3.89 8.45
C PHE A 30 -3.28 -3.85 7.13
N THR A 31 -2.12 -4.51 7.11
CA THR A 31 -1.20 -4.50 5.96
C THR A 31 -1.56 -5.51 4.87
N ASP A 32 -2.53 -6.39 5.11
CA ASP A 32 -3.07 -7.29 4.10
C ASP A 32 -4.30 -6.67 3.43
N LYS A 33 -4.47 -6.91 2.13
CA LYS A 33 -5.58 -6.43 1.31
C LYS A 33 -6.94 -6.71 1.95
N ASP A 34 -7.15 -7.92 2.46
CA ASP A 34 -8.44 -8.35 3.02
C ASP A 34 -8.77 -7.63 4.33
N LYS A 35 -7.75 -7.27 5.11
CA LYS A 35 -7.89 -6.50 6.35
C LYS A 35 -8.14 -5.02 6.04
N ALA A 36 -7.38 -4.46 5.10
CA ALA A 36 -7.53 -3.08 4.64
C ALA A 36 -8.88 -2.85 3.93
N ALA A 37 -9.52 -3.91 3.39
CA ALA A 37 -10.85 -3.82 2.78
C ALA A 37 -11.93 -3.37 3.77
N GLY A 38 -11.69 -3.42 5.08
CA GLY A 38 -12.59 -2.82 6.07
C GLY A 38 -12.82 -1.32 5.82
N HIS A 39 -11.80 -0.56 5.43
CA HIS A 39 -11.96 0.87 5.14
C HIS A 39 -12.91 1.12 3.96
N LEU A 40 -12.94 0.22 2.97
CA LEU A 40 -13.88 0.32 1.85
C LEU A 40 -15.33 0.11 2.32
N LYS A 41 -15.55 -0.78 3.30
CA LYS A 41 -16.86 -0.96 3.93
C LYS A 41 -17.31 0.28 4.71
N GLY A 42 -16.36 0.97 5.35
CA GLY A 42 -16.61 2.26 6.02
C GLY A 42 -16.91 3.42 5.07
N GLY A 43 -16.89 3.20 3.75
CA GLY A 43 -17.24 4.18 2.74
C GLY A 43 -16.07 4.86 2.04
N ALA A 44 -14.83 4.45 2.29
CA ALA A 44 -13.69 4.90 1.51
C ALA A 44 -13.74 4.31 0.09
N LYS A 45 -13.27 5.06 -0.91
CA LYS A 45 -13.19 4.57 -2.30
C LYS A 45 -11.89 3.83 -2.57
N LYS A 46 -10.79 4.27 -1.96
CA LYS A 46 -9.44 3.74 -2.17
C LYS A 46 -8.65 3.67 -0.87
N VAL A 47 -7.75 2.69 -0.78
CA VAL A 47 -6.87 2.51 0.38
C VAL A 47 -5.40 2.39 -0.07
N VAL A 48 -4.52 3.12 0.60
CA VAL A 48 -3.07 3.06 0.42
C VAL A 48 -2.43 2.57 1.71
N ILE A 49 -1.87 1.37 1.70
CA ILE A 49 -1.15 0.78 2.82
C ILE A 49 0.27 1.36 2.83
N SER A 50 0.70 1.99 3.93
CA SER A 50 2.02 2.64 4.04
C SER A 50 3.18 1.70 4.42
N ALA A 51 2.94 0.40 4.37
CA ALA A 51 3.88 -0.66 4.67
C ALA A 51 3.84 -1.77 3.59
N PRO A 52 4.82 -2.68 3.54
CA PRO A 52 4.77 -3.85 2.68
C PRO A 52 3.51 -4.66 2.92
N SER A 53 2.90 -5.12 1.82
CA SER A 53 1.74 -6.01 1.85
C SER A 53 2.07 -7.34 1.19
N ASN A 54 1.50 -8.42 1.70
CA ASN A 54 1.70 -9.76 1.15
C ASN A 54 0.87 -9.99 -0.14
N ASN A 55 -0.29 -9.33 -0.24
CA ASN A 55 -1.29 -9.60 -1.28
C ASN A 55 -1.86 -8.34 -1.95
N ALA A 56 -1.58 -7.13 -1.46
CA ALA A 56 -1.89 -5.90 -2.20
C ALA A 56 -0.79 -5.58 -3.23
N ARG A 57 -1.18 -5.03 -4.38
CA ARG A 57 -0.21 -4.62 -5.40
C ARG A 57 0.64 -3.48 -4.88
N MET A 58 1.96 -3.66 -4.91
CA MET A 58 2.93 -2.66 -4.46
C MET A 58 3.35 -1.73 -5.60
N PHE A 59 3.34 -0.44 -5.32
CA PHE A 59 3.81 0.60 -6.23
C PHE A 59 4.91 1.43 -5.56
N VAL A 60 5.94 1.73 -6.34
CA VAL A 60 7.00 2.68 -6.01
C VAL A 60 6.99 3.74 -7.11
N VAL A 61 6.78 4.99 -6.69
CA VAL A 61 6.72 6.12 -7.60
C VAL A 61 8.09 6.35 -8.26
N GLY A 62 8.10 6.50 -9.58
CA GLY A 62 9.30 6.59 -10.42
C GLY A 62 9.86 5.24 -10.89
N VAL A 63 9.22 4.13 -10.49
CA VAL A 63 9.68 2.76 -10.83
C VAL A 63 8.59 2.00 -11.61
N ASN A 64 7.40 1.83 -11.03
CA ASN A 64 6.35 0.98 -11.59
C ASN A 64 4.93 1.57 -11.49
N GLU A 65 4.79 2.83 -11.10
CA GLU A 65 3.51 3.54 -10.94
C GLU A 65 2.67 3.57 -12.22
N LYS A 66 3.30 3.54 -13.39
CA LYS A 66 2.62 3.48 -14.69
C LYS A 66 1.81 2.20 -14.89
N GLY A 67 2.05 1.17 -14.08
CA GLY A 67 1.26 -0.06 -14.06
C GLY A 67 0.00 0.03 -13.18
N TYR A 68 -0.22 1.15 -12.48
CA TYR A 68 -1.44 1.35 -11.70
C TYR A 68 -2.64 1.45 -12.64
N LYS A 69 -3.74 0.83 -12.23
CA LYS A 69 -5.01 0.87 -12.93
C LYS A 69 -6.10 1.34 -11.97
N PRO A 70 -7.05 2.18 -12.43
CA PRO A 70 -8.10 2.73 -11.57
C PRO A 70 -9.04 1.70 -10.94
N ASP A 71 -9.07 0.46 -11.43
CA ASP A 71 -9.84 -0.66 -10.88
C ASP A 71 -9.18 -1.28 -9.63
N ILE A 72 -7.95 -0.87 -9.29
CA ILE A 72 -7.27 -1.34 -8.08
C ILE A 72 -7.69 -0.44 -6.91
N ASP A 73 -8.48 -0.99 -5.98
CA ASP A 73 -9.00 -0.26 -4.83
C ASP A 73 -8.03 -0.16 -3.65
N ILE A 74 -7.14 -1.15 -3.52
CA ILE A 74 -6.20 -1.26 -2.40
C ILE A 74 -4.80 -1.47 -2.96
N VAL A 75 -3.88 -0.58 -2.60
CA VAL A 75 -2.48 -0.64 -3.00
C VAL A 75 -1.57 -0.54 -1.78
N SER A 76 -0.32 -0.98 -1.93
CA SER A 76 0.73 -0.75 -0.94
C SER A 76 1.79 0.18 -1.52
N ASN A 77 2.22 1.14 -0.72
CA ASN A 77 3.34 2.04 -1.03
C ASN A 77 4.71 1.42 -0.67
N ALA A 78 4.78 0.10 -0.51
CA ALA A 78 5.95 -0.65 -0.10
C ALA A 78 6.55 -0.17 1.25
N SER A 79 7.84 -0.41 1.48
CA SER A 79 8.58 0.13 2.65
C SER A 79 9.39 1.37 2.28
N CYS A 80 9.81 2.14 3.28
CA CYS A 80 10.77 3.23 3.08
C CYS A 80 12.08 2.74 2.44
N THR A 81 12.62 1.60 2.88
CA THR A 81 13.82 1.00 2.29
C THR A 81 13.63 0.63 0.82
N THR A 82 12.47 0.08 0.46
CA THR A 82 12.14 -0.25 -0.93
C THR A 82 12.06 1.01 -1.79
N ASN A 83 11.43 2.07 -1.29
CA ASN A 83 11.33 3.35 -2.01
C ASN A 83 12.70 4.00 -2.23
N CYS A 84 13.64 3.86 -1.31
CA CYS A 84 15.02 4.34 -1.49
C CYS A 84 15.81 3.52 -2.52
N LEU A 85 15.69 2.18 -2.47
CA LEU A 85 16.55 1.29 -3.27
C LEU A 85 16.04 1.07 -4.69
N ALA A 86 14.72 0.98 -4.90
CA ALA A 86 14.16 0.58 -6.19
C ALA A 86 14.48 1.54 -7.35
N PRO A 87 14.48 2.87 -7.19
CA PRO A 87 14.91 3.79 -8.25
C PRO A 87 16.37 3.59 -8.66
N LEU A 88 17.26 3.36 -7.68
CA LEU A 88 18.68 3.07 -7.94
C LEU A 88 18.84 1.74 -8.70
N ALA A 89 18.17 0.68 -8.22
CA ALA A 89 18.20 -0.61 -8.89
C ALA A 89 17.70 -0.52 -10.34
N ARG A 90 16.62 0.23 -10.59
CA ARG A 90 16.09 0.48 -11.94
C ARG A 90 17.11 1.18 -12.84
N LEU A 91 17.79 2.21 -12.33
CA LEU A 91 18.82 2.93 -13.08
C LEU A 91 19.94 1.99 -13.51
N PHE A 92 20.44 1.18 -12.57
CA PHE A 92 21.46 0.20 -12.88
C PHE A 92 20.93 -0.80 -13.91
N MET A 93 19.85 -1.55 -13.63
CA MET A 93 19.32 -2.57 -14.56
C MET A 93 19.05 -2.05 -15.98
N THR A 94 18.67 -0.79 -16.14
CA THR A 94 18.38 -0.20 -17.46
C THR A 94 19.65 0.20 -18.21
N ASN A 95 20.66 0.72 -17.52
CA ASN A 95 21.85 1.32 -18.15
C ASN A 95 23.15 0.50 -17.98
N LEU A 96 23.17 -0.45 -17.04
CA LEU A 96 24.33 -1.19 -16.56
C LEU A 96 23.89 -2.64 -16.24
N ALA A 97 24.59 -3.64 -16.77
CA ALA A 97 24.21 -5.04 -16.55
C ALA A 97 24.42 -5.45 -15.08
N LEU A 98 23.41 -5.28 -14.25
CA LEU A 98 23.45 -5.64 -12.84
C LEU A 98 23.24 -7.17 -12.72
N LEU A 99 24.33 -7.89 -12.44
CA LEU A 99 24.34 -9.36 -12.46
C LEU A 99 23.81 -9.99 -11.16
N ARG A 100 24.16 -9.46 -9.99
CA ARG A 100 23.64 -9.87 -8.67
C ARG A 100 24.15 -8.93 -7.56
N VAL A 101 23.30 -8.61 -6.58
CA VAL A 101 23.73 -8.13 -5.26
C VAL A 101 23.45 -9.26 -4.27
N SER A 102 24.50 -9.81 -3.65
CA SER A 102 24.42 -10.93 -2.70
C SER A 102 24.50 -10.43 -1.27
#